data_AF-A0A1V6FD63-F1
#
_entry.id   AF-A0A1V6FD63-F1
#
_cell.length_a   1.000
_cell.length_b   1.000
_cell.length_c   1.000
_cell.angle_alpha   90.00
_cell.angle_beta   90.00
_cell.angle_gamma   90.00
#
_symmetry.space_group_name_H-M   'P 1'
#
loop_
_entity.id
_entity.type
_entity.pdbx_description
1 polymer ?
#
loop_
_entity_poly.entity_id
_entity_poly.type
_entity_poly.pdbx_seq_one_letter_code
_entity_poly.pdbx_strand_id
1 'polypeptide(L)'
;MAQKKRLFLPVALLVFLVAGVQAQVGMRLTAEHQRYLRYEPIELTLTLRNYSGNTLVFGDEDGTRGSLDFIIESQTQKVTAQLDPDVNPIADIILAAGASREVKLILNQLFDMQRNDVYKITAVLEHQRLPQAYVSDVVTLEVREGTVVTERVIGIPAASERELIRSLKVSLMLFHESHGTIYCLRVEDDEHVYGTFRVGPYISGSKPQLDADGSSAIHVLVQVRPRLYSYAVYGLVGDAVKLRQQRYYKPSGGVPTLSRDPGYLKILNVSPAVEGVDFRTGTENWKPRFQQ
;
A
#
# COMPACT_ATOMS: atom_id res chain seq x y z
N MET A 1 -78.61 -24.71 -5.83
CA MET A 1 -78.57 -24.24 -7.24
C MET A 1 -78.15 -22.77 -7.22
N ALA A 2 -76.85 -22.46 -7.38
CA ALA A 2 -76.17 -22.11 -8.65
C ALA A 2 -76.69 -20.77 -9.23
N GLN A 3 -75.93 -19.68 -9.24
CA GLN A 3 -74.81 -19.45 -10.17
C GLN A 3 -73.76 -18.45 -9.65
N LYS A 4 -72.49 -18.82 -9.82
CA LYS A 4 -71.28 -17.99 -9.70
C LYS A 4 -71.20 -16.99 -10.85
N LYS A 5 -70.93 -15.71 -10.58
CA LYS A 5 -70.30 -14.80 -11.55
C LYS A 5 -68.86 -14.55 -11.10
N ARG A 6 -67.93 -15.17 -11.83
CA ARG A 6 -66.50 -14.87 -11.81
C ARG A 6 -66.31 -13.61 -12.64
N LEU A 7 -65.70 -12.56 -12.10
CA LEU A 7 -65.20 -11.45 -12.91
C LEU A 7 -63.71 -11.26 -12.65
N PHE A 8 -62.98 -11.35 -13.76
CA PHE A 8 -61.56 -11.48 -13.96
C PHE A 8 -60.69 -10.39 -13.29
N LEU A 9 -59.67 -10.85 -12.58
CA LEU A 9 -58.49 -10.08 -12.18
C LEU A 9 -57.52 -10.04 -13.36
N PRO A 10 -57.04 -8.87 -13.86
CA PRO A 10 -55.91 -8.85 -14.77
C PRO A 10 -54.63 -9.00 -13.93
N VAL A 11 -54.03 -10.18 -14.00
CA VAL A 11 -52.65 -10.41 -13.55
C VAL A 11 -51.74 -9.70 -14.56
N ALA A 12 -51.37 -8.45 -14.26
CA ALA A 12 -50.28 -7.77 -14.94
C ALA A 12 -48.97 -8.42 -14.48
N LEU A 13 -48.51 -9.39 -15.27
CA LEU A 13 -47.23 -10.07 -15.10
C LEU A 13 -46.11 -9.07 -15.38
N LEU A 14 -45.64 -8.39 -14.33
CA LEU A 14 -44.47 -7.53 -14.38
C LEU A 14 -43.21 -8.41 -14.42
N VAL A 15 -42.85 -8.90 -15.61
CA VAL A 15 -41.56 -9.56 -15.83
C VAL A 15 -40.49 -8.47 -15.78
N PHE A 16 -39.89 -8.27 -14.61
CA PHE A 16 -38.60 -7.58 -14.50
C PHE A 16 -37.56 -8.45 -15.23
N LEU A 17 -37.33 -8.15 -16.52
CA LEU A 17 -36.10 -8.56 -17.19
C LEU A 17 -34.94 -7.86 -16.49
N VAL A 18 -34.31 -8.56 -15.55
CA VAL A 18 -32.97 -8.23 -15.10
C VAL A 18 -32.05 -8.56 -16.27
N ALA A 19 -31.89 -7.63 -17.20
CA ALA A 19 -30.81 -7.66 -18.18
C ALA A 19 -29.50 -7.51 -17.39
N GLY A 20 -28.99 -8.62 -16.87
CA GLY A 20 -27.63 -8.69 -16.38
C GLY A 20 -26.74 -8.40 -17.58
N VAL A 21 -26.15 -7.21 -17.62
CA VAL A 21 -25.07 -6.88 -18.55
C VAL A 21 -24.00 -7.94 -18.33
N GLN A 22 -23.91 -8.90 -19.25
CA GLN A 22 -22.86 -9.90 -19.27
C GLN A 22 -21.59 -9.17 -19.72
N ALA A 23 -20.85 -8.61 -18.76
CA ALA A 23 -19.59 -7.96 -19.04
C ALA A 23 -18.59 -9.00 -19.60
N GLN A 24 -18.02 -8.75 -20.78
CA GLN A 24 -17.03 -9.64 -21.39
C GLN A 24 -15.70 -9.64 -20.61
N VAL A 25 -15.48 -8.62 -19.77
CA VAL A 25 -14.39 -8.57 -18.81
C VAL A 25 -14.94 -8.17 -17.45
N GLY A 26 -14.67 -8.97 -16.43
CA GLY A 26 -14.91 -8.61 -15.04
C GLY A 26 -13.70 -7.87 -14.47
N MET A 27 -13.93 -6.73 -13.82
CA MET A 27 -12.89 -5.94 -13.16
C MET A 27 -13.26 -5.73 -11.70
N ARG A 28 -12.27 -5.85 -10.82
CA ARG A 28 -12.40 -5.49 -9.41
C ARG A 28 -11.15 -4.78 -8.94
N LEU A 29 -11.31 -3.60 -8.37
CA LEU A 29 -10.22 -2.80 -7.84
C LEU A 29 -10.30 -2.77 -6.30
N THR A 30 -9.17 -3.02 -5.65
CA THR A 30 -9.09 -2.99 -4.18
C THR A 30 -7.81 -2.28 -3.74
N ALA A 31 -7.91 -1.40 -2.75
CA ALA A 31 -6.75 -0.87 -2.04
C ALA A 31 -6.46 -1.71 -0.80
N GLU A 32 -5.17 -1.81 -0.43
CA GLU A 32 -4.77 -2.46 0.83
C GLU A 32 -5.28 -1.68 2.06
N HIS A 33 -5.15 -0.36 2.02
CA HIS A 33 -5.55 0.54 3.09
C HIS A 33 -6.58 1.58 2.60
N GLN A 34 -7.39 2.10 3.52
CA GLN A 34 -8.28 3.24 3.25
C GLN A 34 -7.60 4.58 3.48
N ARG A 35 -6.53 4.60 4.28
CA ARG A 35 -5.75 5.80 4.60
C ARG A 35 -4.28 5.52 4.38
N TYR A 36 -3.60 6.45 3.73
CA TYR A 36 -2.17 6.43 3.45
C TYR A 36 -1.51 7.68 4.02
N LEU A 37 -0.31 7.52 4.56
CA LEU A 37 0.55 8.63 4.91
C LEU A 37 1.09 9.27 3.63
N ARG A 38 1.30 10.58 3.61
CA ARG A 38 1.97 11.24 2.48
C ARG A 38 3.30 10.55 2.15
N TYR A 39 3.52 10.34 0.85
CA TYR A 39 4.66 9.63 0.25
C TYR A 39 4.75 8.14 0.59
N GLU A 40 3.71 7.54 1.17
CA GLU A 40 3.56 6.10 1.29
C GLU A 40 3.18 5.51 -0.08
N PRO A 41 3.77 4.38 -0.52
CA PRO A 41 3.30 3.66 -1.70
C PRO A 41 1.82 3.29 -1.55
N ILE A 42 0.98 3.70 -2.49
CA ILE A 42 -0.44 3.32 -2.50
C ILE A 42 -0.62 2.10 -3.43
N GLU A 43 -0.63 0.93 -2.79
CA GLU A 43 -0.77 -0.36 -3.45
C GLU A 43 -2.24 -0.68 -3.74
N LEU A 44 -2.54 -0.87 -5.02
CA LEU A 44 -3.82 -1.33 -5.51
C LEU A 44 -3.68 -2.72 -6.14
N THR A 45 -4.69 -3.55 -5.91
CA THR A 45 -4.84 -4.84 -6.61
C THR A 45 -6.03 -4.74 -7.55
N LEU A 46 -5.77 -4.91 -8.84
CA LEU A 46 -6.76 -5.03 -9.90
C LEU A 46 -6.92 -6.50 -10.28
N THR A 47 -8.11 -7.07 -10.07
CA THR A 47 -8.46 -8.40 -10.55
C THR A 47 -9.17 -8.27 -11.89
N LEU A 48 -8.59 -8.89 -12.93
CA LEU A 48 -9.14 -8.97 -14.28
C LEU A 48 -9.64 -10.38 -14.54
N ARG A 49 -10.85 -10.54 -15.07
CA ARG A 49 -11.40 -11.83 -15.48
C ARG A 49 -11.99 -11.77 -16.87
N ASN A 50 -11.57 -12.69 -17.74
CA ASN A 50 -11.99 -12.70 -19.14
C ASN A 50 -13.16 -13.66 -19.38
N TYR A 51 -14.30 -13.10 -19.77
CA TYR A 51 -15.51 -13.83 -20.17
C TYR A 51 -15.79 -13.74 -21.68
N SER A 52 -14.88 -13.15 -22.48
CA SER A 52 -15.07 -12.88 -23.91
C SER A 52 -14.94 -14.12 -24.83
N GLY A 53 -14.57 -15.27 -24.28
CA GLY A 53 -14.28 -16.49 -25.06
C GLY A 53 -13.03 -16.41 -25.94
N ASN A 54 -12.30 -15.28 -25.92
CA ASN A 54 -11.10 -15.04 -26.72
C ASN A 54 -9.93 -14.63 -25.84
N THR A 55 -8.71 -15.00 -26.20
CA THR A 55 -7.51 -14.46 -25.52
C THR A 55 -7.37 -12.96 -25.80
N LEU A 56 -7.22 -12.17 -24.75
CA LEU A 56 -6.92 -10.74 -24.79
C LEU A 56 -5.43 -10.55 -24.50
N VAL A 57 -4.77 -9.70 -25.28
CA VAL A 57 -3.33 -9.44 -25.19
C VAL A 57 -3.17 -7.93 -25.07
N PHE A 58 -2.51 -7.46 -24.01
CA PHE A 58 -2.45 -6.03 -23.69
C PHE A 58 -1.13 -5.36 -24.13
N GLY A 59 -0.21 -6.07 -24.78
CA GLY A 59 1.02 -5.53 -25.38
C GLY A 59 1.44 -6.29 -26.64
N ASP A 60 2.25 -5.66 -27.49
CA ASP A 60 2.74 -6.24 -28.75
C ASP A 60 4.03 -5.55 -29.23
N GLU A 61 4.71 -6.15 -30.21
CA GLU A 61 5.88 -5.56 -30.90
C GLU A 61 5.50 -4.34 -31.79
N ASP A 62 4.23 -4.24 -32.22
CA ASP A 62 3.70 -3.20 -33.13
C ASP A 62 2.80 -2.14 -32.43
N GLY A 63 2.63 -2.20 -31.10
CA GLY A 63 1.81 -1.26 -30.32
C GLY A 63 0.76 -1.90 -29.39
N THR A 64 0.11 -1.11 -28.54
CA THR A 64 -0.82 -1.56 -27.50
C THR A 64 -2.19 -1.99 -28.07
N ARG A 65 -2.50 -3.29 -28.03
CA ARG A 65 -3.83 -3.84 -28.37
C ARG A 65 -4.90 -3.55 -27.30
N GLY A 66 -4.48 -3.11 -26.12
CA GLY A 66 -5.32 -2.56 -25.07
C GLY A 66 -4.52 -1.78 -24.03
N SER A 67 -5.19 -0.92 -23.27
CA SER A 67 -4.60 -0.05 -22.24
C SER A 67 -5.35 -0.18 -20.92
N LEU A 68 -4.66 0.13 -19.83
CA LEU A 68 -5.25 0.34 -18.51
C LEU A 68 -4.97 1.77 -18.06
N ASP A 69 -6.04 2.53 -17.90
CA ASP A 69 -6.02 3.89 -17.40
C ASP A 69 -6.73 4.00 -16.05
N PHE A 70 -6.56 5.13 -15.39
CA PHE A 70 -7.22 5.42 -14.12
C PHE A 70 -7.89 6.78 -14.16
N ILE A 71 -9.17 6.81 -13.78
CA ILE A 71 -9.88 8.05 -13.48
C ILE A 71 -9.68 8.31 -11.99
N ILE A 72 -8.96 9.40 -11.68
CA ILE A 72 -8.65 9.82 -10.31
C ILE A 72 -9.26 11.19 -10.06
N GLU A 73 -10.28 11.23 -9.21
CA GLU A 73 -10.92 12.45 -8.73
C GLU A 73 -10.41 12.77 -7.33
N SER A 74 -9.92 13.98 -7.12
CA SER A 74 -9.60 14.51 -5.79
C SER A 74 -10.75 15.39 -5.30
N GLN A 75 -10.91 15.58 -3.99
CA GLN A 75 -11.93 16.50 -3.49
C GLN A 75 -11.56 17.96 -3.76
N THR A 76 -10.26 18.29 -3.80
CA THR A 76 -9.79 19.66 -4.01
C THR A 76 -9.47 19.98 -5.47
N GLN A 77 -9.22 18.98 -6.31
CA GLN A 77 -8.86 19.13 -7.72
C GLN A 77 -9.61 18.11 -8.59
N LYS A 78 -10.03 18.56 -9.78
CA LYS A 78 -10.82 17.73 -10.71
C LYS A 78 -10.05 16.56 -11.31
N VAL A 79 -8.73 16.65 -11.48
CA VAL A 79 -7.92 15.62 -12.15
C VAL A 79 -6.53 15.59 -11.53
N THR A 80 -6.05 14.40 -11.19
CA THR A 80 -4.65 14.19 -10.80
C THR A 80 -3.78 14.02 -12.04
N ALA A 81 -2.67 14.75 -12.15
CA ALA A 81 -1.77 14.64 -13.29
C ALA A 81 -1.12 13.25 -13.34
N GLN A 82 -1.12 12.64 -14.53
CA GLN A 82 -0.33 11.45 -14.80
C GLN A 82 1.15 11.84 -14.90
N LEU A 83 2.02 11.09 -14.22
CA LEU A 83 3.46 11.34 -14.19
C LEU A 83 4.13 10.93 -15.51
N ASP A 84 3.65 9.86 -16.11
CA ASP A 84 4.07 9.39 -17.44
C ASP A 84 2.84 8.92 -18.25
N PRO A 85 2.43 9.67 -19.29
CA PRO A 85 1.25 9.35 -20.11
C PRO A 85 1.43 8.10 -20.99
N ASP A 86 2.66 7.67 -21.27
CA ASP A 86 2.93 6.59 -22.23
C ASP A 86 3.04 5.21 -21.56
N VAL A 87 3.03 5.15 -20.23
CA VAL A 87 3.18 3.91 -19.47
C VAL A 87 1.85 3.13 -19.43
N ASN A 88 1.83 1.96 -20.07
CA ASN A 88 0.77 0.98 -19.89
C ASN A 88 1.17 -0.06 -18.81
N PRO A 89 0.57 -0.03 -17.60
CA PRO A 89 0.92 -0.92 -16.50
C PRO A 89 0.58 -2.40 -16.75
N ILE A 90 -0.17 -2.72 -17.81
CA ILE A 90 -0.57 -4.09 -18.15
C ILE A 90 -0.03 -4.57 -19.49
N ALA A 91 0.97 -3.89 -20.08
CA ALA A 91 1.50 -4.24 -21.39
C ALA A 91 1.91 -5.72 -21.51
N ASP A 92 2.54 -6.30 -20.49
CA ASP A 92 3.00 -7.69 -20.52
C ASP A 92 1.92 -8.73 -20.18
N ILE A 93 0.65 -8.31 -20.09
CA ILE A 93 -0.45 -9.17 -19.68
C ILE A 93 -1.10 -9.85 -20.89
N ILE A 94 -1.09 -11.18 -20.85
CA ILE A 94 -1.93 -12.04 -21.67
C ILE A 94 -3.01 -12.62 -20.76
N LEU A 95 -4.27 -12.44 -21.16
CA LEU A 95 -5.45 -12.90 -20.43
C LEU A 95 -6.24 -13.88 -21.29
N ALA A 96 -5.98 -15.17 -21.10
CA ALA A 96 -6.66 -16.25 -21.82
C ALA A 96 -8.18 -16.27 -21.58
N ALA A 97 -8.93 -16.87 -22.48
CA ALA A 97 -10.37 -17.04 -22.34
C ALA A 97 -10.71 -17.78 -21.02
N GLY A 98 -11.61 -17.22 -20.21
CA GLY A 98 -12.00 -17.78 -18.91
C GLY A 98 -11.01 -17.53 -17.77
N ALA A 99 -9.81 -17.02 -18.05
CA ALA A 99 -8.78 -16.80 -17.05
C ALA A 99 -9.05 -15.59 -16.16
N SER A 100 -8.48 -15.62 -14.95
CA SER A 100 -8.46 -14.52 -13.99
C SER A 100 -7.01 -14.20 -13.63
N ARG A 101 -6.66 -12.91 -13.58
CA ARG A 101 -5.31 -12.44 -13.21
C ARG A 101 -5.40 -11.27 -12.24
N GLU A 102 -4.56 -11.28 -11.22
CA GLU A 102 -4.38 -10.16 -10.31
C GLU A 102 -3.16 -9.34 -10.73
N VAL A 103 -3.31 -8.03 -10.74
CA VAL A 103 -2.26 -7.06 -11.06
C VAL A 103 -2.09 -6.16 -9.86
N LYS A 104 -0.88 -6.13 -9.29
CA LYS A 104 -0.52 -5.23 -8.20
C LYS A 104 0.18 -4.00 -8.76
N LEU A 105 -0.28 -2.81 -8.37
CA LEU A 105 0.16 -1.53 -8.91
C LEU A 105 0.41 -0.55 -7.77
N ILE A 106 1.42 0.30 -7.92
CA ILE A 106 1.71 1.41 -6.99
C ILE A 106 1.24 2.69 -7.67
N LEU A 107 0.06 3.20 -7.29
CA LEU A 107 -0.62 4.23 -8.07
C LEU A 107 0.12 5.58 -8.05
N ASN A 108 0.77 5.93 -6.94
CA ASN A 108 1.55 7.16 -6.81
C ASN A 108 2.93 7.13 -7.50
N GLN A 109 3.24 6.07 -8.25
CA GLN A 109 4.31 6.06 -9.25
C GLN A 109 3.81 6.47 -10.65
N LEU A 110 2.49 6.41 -10.86
CA LEU A 110 1.85 6.74 -12.14
C LEU A 110 1.14 8.10 -12.10
N PHE A 111 0.70 8.55 -10.91
CA PHE A 111 -0.07 9.79 -10.73
C PHE A 111 0.40 10.58 -9.50
N ASP A 112 0.32 11.92 -9.54
CA ASP A 112 0.67 12.78 -8.40
C ASP A 112 -0.39 12.74 -7.28
N MET A 113 -0.27 11.75 -6.40
CA MET A 113 -1.18 11.55 -5.26
C MET A 113 -0.55 11.93 -3.91
N GLN A 114 0.35 12.91 -3.90
CA GLN A 114 1.17 13.23 -2.72
C GLN A 114 0.51 14.25 -1.77
N ARG A 115 -0.64 14.81 -2.15
CA ARG A 115 -1.30 15.89 -1.40
C ARG A 115 -2.20 15.33 -0.31
N ASN A 116 -2.45 16.15 0.72
CA ASN A 116 -3.46 15.85 1.73
C ASN A 116 -4.85 15.98 1.11
N ASP A 117 -5.44 14.85 0.72
CA ASP A 117 -6.72 14.83 0.03
C ASP A 117 -7.40 13.45 0.12
N VAL A 118 -8.66 13.39 -0.29
CA VAL A 118 -9.41 12.15 -0.51
C VAL A 118 -9.54 11.92 -2.00
N TYR A 119 -9.13 10.73 -2.43
CA TYR A 119 -9.11 10.32 -3.83
C TYR A 119 -10.15 9.24 -4.09
N LYS A 120 -10.89 9.40 -5.18
CA LYS A 120 -11.75 8.36 -5.76
C LYS A 120 -11.10 7.84 -7.03
N ILE A 121 -10.88 6.54 -7.09
CA ILE A 121 -10.09 5.88 -8.12
C ILE A 121 -10.97 4.85 -8.81
N THR A 122 -10.99 4.90 -10.13
CA THR A 122 -11.66 3.92 -10.98
C THR A 122 -10.70 3.47 -12.06
N ALA A 123 -10.52 2.17 -12.24
CA ALA A 123 -9.71 1.62 -13.32
C ALA A 123 -10.56 1.54 -14.60
N VAL A 124 -9.98 1.91 -15.73
CA VAL A 124 -10.61 1.87 -17.06
C VAL A 124 -9.76 1.00 -17.97
N LEU A 125 -10.35 -0.06 -18.50
CA LEU A 125 -9.70 -1.00 -19.39
C LEU A 125 -10.25 -0.84 -20.80
N GLU A 126 -9.39 -0.53 -21.75
CA GLU A 126 -9.72 -0.47 -23.17
C GLU A 126 -8.97 -1.55 -23.93
N HIS A 127 -9.60 -2.11 -24.96
CA HIS A 127 -8.98 -3.11 -25.81
C HIS A 127 -9.65 -3.11 -27.18
N GLN A 128 -8.88 -3.14 -28.26
CA GLN A 128 -9.39 -3.00 -29.64
C GLN A 128 -10.40 -4.09 -30.04
N ARG A 129 -10.27 -5.29 -29.46
CA ARG A 129 -11.20 -6.42 -29.65
C ARG A 129 -12.46 -6.38 -28.79
N LEU A 130 -12.58 -5.40 -27.90
CA LEU A 130 -13.74 -5.23 -27.04
C LEU A 130 -14.61 -4.08 -27.59
N PRO A 131 -15.94 -4.17 -27.47
CA PRO A 131 -16.85 -3.18 -28.07
C PRO A 131 -16.86 -1.83 -27.35
N GLN A 132 -16.38 -1.79 -26.11
CA GLN A 132 -16.39 -0.60 -25.25
C GLN A 132 -15.33 -0.73 -24.15
N ALA A 133 -15.02 0.38 -23.49
CA ALA A 133 -14.23 0.41 -22.27
C ALA A 133 -14.98 -0.30 -21.12
N TYR A 134 -14.23 -0.98 -20.26
CA TYR A 134 -14.72 -1.58 -19.02
C TYR A 134 -14.20 -0.79 -17.83
N VAL A 135 -15.04 -0.61 -16.81
CA VAL A 135 -14.69 0.15 -15.61
C VAL A 135 -14.79 -0.75 -14.37
N SER A 136 -13.88 -0.53 -13.42
CA SER A 136 -13.94 -1.20 -12.11
C SER A 136 -14.99 -0.58 -11.18
N ASP A 137 -15.16 -1.19 -10.01
CA ASP A 137 -15.69 -0.51 -8.83
C ASP A 137 -14.81 0.67 -8.42
N VAL A 138 -15.43 1.63 -7.73
CA VAL A 138 -14.77 2.86 -7.24
C VAL A 138 -14.12 2.57 -5.89
N VAL A 139 -12.81 2.81 -5.80
CA VAL A 139 -12.06 2.78 -4.55
C VAL A 139 -11.91 4.20 -4.03
N THR A 140 -12.30 4.44 -2.78
CA THR A 140 -12.05 5.72 -2.10
C THR A 140 -10.97 5.53 -1.06
N LEU A 141 -9.94 6.36 -1.11
CA LEU A 141 -8.85 6.39 -0.14
C LEU A 141 -8.49 7.82 0.22
N GLU A 142 -7.75 7.96 1.31
CA GLU A 142 -7.38 9.26 1.86
C GLU A 142 -5.87 9.32 2.10
N VAL A 143 -5.23 10.38 1.61
CA VAL A 143 -3.82 10.68 1.85
C VAL A 143 -3.75 11.80 2.88
N ARG A 144 -3.00 11.59 3.95
CA ARG A 144 -2.86 12.56 5.05
C ARG A 144 -1.44 12.63 5.57
N GLU A 145 -1.13 13.74 6.23
CA GLU A 145 0.12 13.94 6.94
C GLU A 145 0.08 13.29 8.33
N GLY A 146 1.24 12.85 8.81
CA GLY A 146 1.41 12.33 10.16
C GLY A 146 1.91 13.38 11.15
N THR A 147 1.94 13.02 12.43
CA THR A 147 2.49 13.88 13.49
C THR A 147 3.87 13.38 13.89
N VAL A 148 4.93 14.18 13.71
CA VAL A 148 6.29 13.80 14.10
C VAL A 148 6.38 13.58 15.61
N VAL A 149 6.94 12.44 16.02
CA VAL A 149 7.21 12.08 17.43
C VAL A 149 8.68 12.33 17.77
N THR A 150 9.57 11.89 16.89
CA THR A 150 11.00 12.05 17.05
C THR A 150 11.65 12.06 15.67
N GLU A 151 12.77 12.77 15.56
CA GLU A 151 13.50 12.90 14.31
C GLU A 151 15.01 12.86 14.56
N ARG A 152 15.75 12.49 13.52
CA ARG A 152 17.20 12.41 13.53
C ARG A 152 17.74 12.86 12.18
N VAL A 153 18.83 13.62 12.19
CA VAL A 153 19.59 13.93 10.97
C VAL A 153 20.78 12.98 10.89
N ILE A 154 20.96 12.34 9.74
CA ILE A 154 21.97 11.31 9.51
C ILE A 154 22.81 11.71 8.28
N GLY A 155 24.12 11.74 8.42
CA GLY A 155 25.02 11.92 7.27
C GLY A 155 25.12 10.64 6.45
N ILE A 156 25.11 10.73 5.12
CA ILE A 156 25.40 9.62 4.21
C ILE A 156 26.91 9.58 3.98
N PRO A 157 27.56 8.40 3.95
CA PRO A 157 28.98 8.30 3.63
C PRO A 157 29.24 8.82 2.22
N ALA A 158 30.15 9.79 2.10
CA ALA A 158 30.59 10.31 0.80
C ALA A 158 31.60 9.35 0.14
N ALA A 159 31.67 9.33 -1.19
CA ALA A 159 32.62 8.48 -1.90
C ALA A 159 34.05 9.02 -1.83
N SER A 160 34.20 10.31 -1.51
CA SER A 160 35.46 11.05 -1.45
C SER A 160 35.46 12.00 -0.27
N GLU A 161 36.62 12.21 0.36
CA GLU A 161 36.81 13.17 1.46
C GLU A 161 36.55 14.63 1.06
N ARG A 162 36.49 14.91 -0.25
CA ARG A 162 36.25 16.27 -0.80
C ARG A 162 34.78 16.55 -1.12
N GLU A 163 33.93 15.52 -1.11
CA GLU A 163 32.50 15.68 -1.36
C GLU A 163 31.79 16.22 -0.11
N LEU A 164 30.79 17.06 -0.32
CA LEU A 164 29.94 17.51 0.77
C LEU A 164 29.15 16.33 1.35
N ILE A 165 29.15 16.21 2.68
CA ILE A 165 28.39 15.17 3.37
C ILE A 165 26.90 15.49 3.20
N ARG A 166 26.22 14.70 2.36
CA ARG A 166 24.76 14.75 2.25
C ARG A 166 24.13 14.27 3.55
N SER A 167 23.02 14.89 3.95
CA SER A 167 22.30 14.54 5.17
C SER A 167 20.86 14.16 4.86
N LEU A 168 20.36 13.15 5.55
CA LEU A 168 18.96 12.72 5.50
C LEU A 168 18.28 13.07 6.82
N LYS A 169 17.08 13.62 6.72
CA LYS A 169 16.14 13.73 7.84
C LYS A 169 15.34 12.44 7.95
N VAL A 170 15.39 11.82 9.12
CA VAL A 170 14.62 10.62 9.44
C VAL A 170 13.63 10.94 10.53
N SER A 171 12.35 10.84 10.18
CA SER A 171 11.22 11.20 11.05
C SER A 171 10.43 9.95 11.40
N LEU A 172 10.25 9.70 12.70
CA LEU A 172 9.27 8.74 13.19
C LEU A 172 8.00 9.50 13.59
N MET A 173 6.88 9.12 12.98
CA MET A 173 5.61 9.84 13.01
C MET A 173 4.49 8.95 13.53
N LEU A 174 3.45 9.55 14.12
CA LEU A 174 2.16 8.90 14.37
C LEU A 174 1.24 9.15 13.19
N PHE A 175 0.54 8.10 12.77
CA PHE A 175 -0.47 8.16 11.73
C PHE A 175 -1.78 7.52 12.22
N HIS A 176 -2.89 8.25 12.09
CA HIS A 176 -4.20 7.81 12.53
C HIS A 176 -4.95 7.08 11.42
N GLU A 177 -4.90 5.75 11.45
CA GLU A 177 -5.59 4.88 10.52
C GLU A 177 -7.08 4.68 10.91
N SER A 178 -7.81 3.85 10.16
CA SER A 178 -9.21 3.49 10.45
C SER A 178 -9.36 2.64 11.72
N HIS A 179 -8.37 1.80 12.05
CA HIS A 179 -8.44 0.82 13.14
C HIS A 179 -7.49 1.10 14.31
N GLY A 180 -6.74 2.20 14.27
CA GLY A 180 -5.79 2.55 15.31
C GLY A 180 -4.77 3.58 14.86
N THR A 181 -3.86 3.92 15.77
CA THR A 181 -2.70 4.75 15.45
C THR A 181 -1.50 3.86 15.25
N ILE A 182 -0.69 4.17 14.24
CA ILE A 182 0.55 3.44 13.93
C ILE A 182 1.74 4.40 13.93
N TYR A 183 2.93 3.86 14.19
CA TYR A 183 4.19 4.51 13.92
C TYR A 183 4.55 4.33 12.45
N CYS A 184 4.93 5.42 11.79
CA CYS A 184 5.46 5.43 10.44
C CYS A 184 6.85 6.08 10.42
N LEU A 185 7.73 5.61 9.54
CA LEU A 185 9.06 6.18 9.30
C LEU A 185 9.05 6.92 7.97
N ARG A 186 9.54 8.14 7.92
CA ARG A 186 9.83 8.87 6.68
C ARG A 186 11.31 9.24 6.62
N VAL A 187 11.92 9.04 5.46
CA VAL A 187 13.30 9.43 5.18
C VAL A 187 13.31 10.37 3.99
N GLU A 188 13.81 11.58 4.18
CA GLU A 188 13.79 12.66 3.19
C GLU A 188 15.00 13.58 3.33
N ASP A 189 15.32 14.32 2.28
CA ASP A 189 16.11 15.54 2.34
C ASP A 189 15.25 16.74 1.88
N ASP A 190 15.87 17.88 1.59
CA ASP A 190 15.16 19.09 1.19
C ASP A 190 14.50 18.97 -0.19
N GLU A 191 14.93 18.01 -1.02
CA GLU A 191 14.50 17.85 -2.41
C GLU A 191 13.68 16.56 -2.65
N HIS A 192 14.00 15.48 -1.94
CA HIS A 192 13.52 14.13 -2.23
C HIS A 192 13.08 13.36 -0.99
N VAL A 193 12.01 12.58 -1.15
CA VAL A 193 11.58 11.58 -0.16
C VAL A 193 12.04 10.20 -0.61
N TYR A 194 12.96 9.60 0.15
CA TYR A 194 13.60 8.33 -0.17
C TYR A 194 12.79 7.10 0.26
N GLY A 195 11.80 7.30 1.14
CA GLY A 195 10.87 6.23 1.51
C GLY A 195 10.00 6.57 2.72
N THR A 196 8.79 6.01 2.73
CA THR A 196 7.84 6.07 3.83
C THR A 196 7.37 4.66 4.18
N PHE A 197 7.44 4.27 5.45
CA PHE A 197 7.19 2.90 5.90
C PHE A 197 6.25 2.86 7.11
N ARG A 198 5.32 1.91 7.15
CA ARG A 198 4.58 1.55 8.36
C ARG A 198 5.46 0.68 9.25
N VAL A 199 5.70 1.10 10.49
CA VAL A 199 6.65 0.43 11.40
C VAL A 199 5.95 -0.50 12.39
N GLY A 200 4.81 -0.09 12.94
CA GLY A 200 4.07 -0.89 13.91
C GLY A 200 3.01 -0.09 14.66
N PRO A 201 2.18 -0.72 15.51
CA PRO A 201 1.12 -0.03 16.23
C PRO A 201 1.67 0.94 17.28
N TYR A 202 0.91 2.00 17.53
CA TYR A 202 1.12 2.86 18.69
C TYR A 202 0.59 2.18 19.95
N ILE A 203 1.45 2.04 20.97
CA ILE A 203 1.06 1.58 22.30
C ILE A 203 1.24 2.73 23.28
N SER A 204 0.16 3.12 23.94
CA SER A 204 0.19 4.20 24.94
C SER A 204 1.22 3.92 26.02
N GLY A 205 2.04 4.93 26.35
CA GLY A 205 3.12 4.83 27.33
C GLY A 205 4.41 4.15 26.82
N SER A 206 4.40 3.54 25.63
CA SER A 206 5.64 3.06 25.01
C SER A 206 6.44 4.24 24.44
N LYS A 207 7.78 4.17 24.55
CA LYS A 207 8.70 5.14 23.96
C LYS A 207 9.44 4.47 22.80
N PRO A 208 9.12 4.81 21.55
CA PRO A 208 9.85 4.27 20.41
C PRO A 208 11.27 4.85 20.41
N GLN A 209 12.21 4.12 19.83
CA GLN A 209 13.60 4.53 19.74
C GLN A 209 14.03 4.52 18.27
N LEU A 210 14.73 5.57 17.87
CA LEU A 210 15.23 5.82 16.52
C LEU A 210 16.69 6.26 16.64
N ASP A 211 17.61 5.57 15.99
CA ASP A 211 19.00 6.03 15.87
C ASP A 211 19.67 5.43 14.63
N ALA A 212 20.87 5.91 14.29
CA ALA A 212 21.60 5.46 13.11
C ALA A 212 23.03 4.98 13.42
N ASP A 213 23.51 3.93 12.74
CA ASP A 213 24.86 3.40 12.98
C ASP A 213 25.94 4.09 12.12
N GLY A 214 27.18 3.61 12.20
CA GLY A 214 28.31 4.17 11.44
C GLY A 214 28.22 3.95 9.92
N SER A 215 27.31 3.08 9.46
CA SER A 215 27.01 2.84 8.04
C SER A 215 25.80 3.64 7.54
N SER A 216 25.26 4.52 8.39
CA SER A 216 24.03 5.27 8.15
C SER A 216 22.80 4.37 8.01
N ALA A 217 22.86 3.15 8.55
CA ALA A 217 21.68 2.31 8.68
C ALA A 217 20.78 2.87 9.79
N ILE A 218 19.48 2.93 9.51
CA ILE A 218 18.47 3.50 10.40
C ILE A 218 17.88 2.37 11.23
N HIS A 219 18.00 2.45 12.54
CA HIS A 219 17.48 1.48 13.48
C HIS A 219 16.24 2.03 14.17
N VAL A 220 15.15 1.26 14.12
CA VAL A 220 13.89 1.59 14.77
C VAL A 220 13.49 0.46 15.70
N LEU A 221 13.24 0.78 16.97
CA LEU A 221 12.74 -0.14 17.98
C LEU A 221 11.40 0.37 18.49
N VAL A 222 10.34 -0.40 18.24
CA VAL A 222 8.97 -0.09 18.70
C VAL A 222 8.37 -1.26 19.46
N GLN A 223 7.54 -0.97 20.45
CA GLN A 223 6.75 -1.99 21.13
C GLN A 223 5.51 -2.30 20.28
N VAL A 224 5.30 -3.57 19.95
CA VAL A 224 4.18 -4.01 19.09
C VAL A 224 3.06 -4.72 19.85
N ARG A 225 3.37 -5.30 21.03
CA ARG A 225 2.39 -5.84 22.00
C ARG A 225 2.95 -5.72 23.43
N PRO A 226 2.15 -5.98 24.49
CA PRO A 226 2.72 -6.22 25.81
C PRO A 226 3.85 -7.25 25.73
N ARG A 227 5.06 -6.86 26.15
CA ARG A 227 6.26 -7.70 26.15
C ARG A 227 6.75 -8.21 24.78
N LEU A 228 6.36 -7.56 23.67
CA LEU A 228 6.89 -7.86 22.33
C LEU A 228 7.32 -6.58 21.63
N TYR A 229 8.53 -6.57 21.09
CA TYR A 229 9.17 -5.44 20.44
C TYR A 229 9.60 -5.81 19.04
N SER A 230 9.34 -4.93 18.07
CA SER A 230 9.85 -5.02 16.71
C SER A 230 11.08 -4.14 16.58
N TYR A 231 12.14 -4.71 16.03
CA TYR A 231 13.36 -4.02 15.66
C TYR A 231 13.54 -4.12 14.15
N ALA A 232 13.50 -2.96 13.50
CA ALA A 232 13.67 -2.82 12.07
C ALA A 232 14.94 -2.03 11.75
N VAL A 233 15.65 -2.45 10.72
CA VAL A 233 16.83 -1.77 10.18
C VAL A 233 16.54 -1.41 8.73
N TYR A 234 16.65 -0.13 8.40
CA TYR A 234 16.49 0.41 7.06
C TYR A 234 17.84 0.93 6.56
N GLY A 235 18.05 0.88 5.25
CA GLY A 235 19.27 1.40 4.64
C GLY A 235 19.01 1.94 3.25
N LEU A 236 19.82 2.89 2.83
CA LEU A 236 19.79 3.46 1.48
C LEU A 236 20.38 2.44 0.49
N VAL A 237 19.66 2.15 -0.59
CA VAL A 237 20.08 1.25 -1.68
C VAL A 237 19.78 1.94 -3.00
N GLY A 238 20.82 2.48 -3.64
CA GLY A 238 20.64 3.45 -4.73
C GLY A 238 19.97 4.71 -4.19
N ASP A 239 18.91 5.16 -4.87
CA ASP A 239 18.15 6.37 -4.49
C ASP A 239 16.88 6.07 -3.68
N ALA A 240 16.79 4.89 -3.07
CA ALA A 240 15.64 4.49 -2.25
C ALA A 240 16.08 3.86 -0.93
N VAL A 241 15.38 4.18 0.14
CA VAL A 241 15.51 3.47 1.41
C VAL A 241 14.76 2.15 1.33
N LYS A 242 15.33 1.08 1.88
CA LYS A 242 14.69 -0.24 1.94
C LYS A 242 14.81 -0.84 3.32
N LEU A 243 13.80 -1.61 3.73
CA LEU A 243 13.91 -2.48 4.90
C LEU A 243 14.98 -3.54 4.63
N ARG A 244 16.01 -3.58 5.47
CA ARG A 244 17.13 -4.55 5.39
C ARG A 244 16.91 -5.73 6.31
N GLN A 245 16.35 -5.47 7.49
CA GLN A 245 16.13 -6.50 8.51
C GLN A 245 14.95 -6.13 9.39
N GLN A 246 14.15 -7.12 9.78
CA GLN A 246 13.14 -7.01 10.83
C GLN A 246 13.24 -8.22 11.76
N ARG A 247 13.30 -7.97 13.07
CA ARG A 247 13.37 -9.01 14.12
C ARG A 247 12.47 -8.65 15.28
N TYR A 248 12.01 -9.67 15.99
CA TYR A 248 11.17 -9.51 17.17
C TYR A 248 11.88 -9.98 18.44
N TYR A 249 11.64 -9.25 19.52
CA TYR A 249 12.30 -9.48 20.81
C TYR A 249 11.31 -9.39 21.96
N LYS A 250 11.61 -10.15 23.02
CA LYS A 250 10.96 -10.08 24.33
C LYS A 250 11.87 -9.34 25.32
N PRO A 251 11.31 -8.56 26.25
CA PRO A 251 12.06 -8.00 27.38
C PRO A 251 12.74 -9.10 28.20
N SER A 252 14.02 -8.92 28.49
CA SER A 252 14.82 -9.77 29.36
C SER A 252 15.72 -8.89 30.22
N GLY A 253 15.49 -8.86 31.53
CA GLY A 253 16.31 -8.05 32.46
C GLY A 253 16.09 -6.53 32.41
N GLY A 254 15.08 -6.02 31.70
CA GLY A 254 14.75 -4.60 31.66
C GLY A 254 13.85 -4.21 30.48
N VAL A 255 13.68 -2.92 30.27
CA VAL A 255 13.02 -2.40 29.06
C VAL A 255 14.01 -2.49 27.89
N PRO A 256 13.61 -3.06 26.73
CA PRO A 256 14.44 -3.07 25.53
C PRO A 256 14.89 -1.67 25.11
N THR A 257 16.19 -1.52 24.89
CA THR A 257 16.78 -0.23 24.49
C THR A 257 17.81 -0.39 23.38
N LEU A 258 17.82 0.58 22.46
CA LEU A 258 18.91 0.79 21.53
C LEU A 258 20.12 1.34 22.30
N SER A 259 21.27 0.71 22.08
CA SER A 259 22.54 1.10 22.68
C SER A 259 23.59 1.20 21.59
N ARG A 260 24.30 2.32 21.58
CA ARG A 260 25.39 2.58 20.65
C ARG A 260 26.69 2.02 21.22
N ASP A 261 27.32 1.15 20.46
CA ASP A 261 28.73 0.78 20.59
C ASP A 261 29.51 1.53 19.48
N PRO A 262 30.84 1.74 19.56
CA PRO A 262 31.58 2.36 18.47
C PRO A 262 31.35 1.62 17.14
N GLY A 263 30.73 2.32 16.19
CA GLY A 263 30.47 1.83 14.83
C GLY A 263 29.15 1.07 14.61
N TYR A 264 28.50 0.52 15.64
CA TYR A 264 27.26 -0.25 15.47
C TYR A 264 26.23 -0.05 16.58
N LEU A 265 24.96 -0.29 16.25
CA LEU A 265 23.83 -0.26 17.19
C LEU A 265 23.42 -1.68 17.57
N LYS A 266 23.25 -1.91 18.88
CA LYS A 266 22.73 -3.16 19.43
C LYS A 266 21.52 -2.90 20.31
N ILE A 267 20.74 -3.95 20.57
CA ILE A 267 19.60 -3.89 21.48
C ILE A 267 20.00 -4.55 22.80
N LEU A 268 19.75 -3.86 23.90
CA LEU A 268 19.95 -4.38 25.25
C LEU A 268 18.63 -4.83 25.87
N ASN A 269 18.72 -5.63 26.93
CA ASN A 269 17.59 -6.12 27.72
C ASN A 269 16.57 -6.94 26.90
N VAL A 270 17.06 -7.77 25.97
CA VAL A 270 16.21 -8.55 25.06
C VAL A 270 16.58 -10.02 25.02
N SER A 271 15.59 -10.85 24.74
CA SER A 271 15.75 -12.21 24.22
C SER A 271 15.00 -12.35 22.89
N PRO A 272 15.50 -13.13 21.92
CA PRO A 272 14.81 -13.34 20.65
C PRO A 272 13.40 -13.91 20.86
N ALA A 273 12.41 -13.37 20.15
CA ALA A 273 11.06 -13.94 20.11
C ALA A 273 10.99 -15.06 19.07
N VAL A 274 10.19 -16.09 19.32
CA VAL A 274 10.05 -17.27 18.45
C VAL A 274 8.73 -17.22 17.71
N GLU A 275 8.78 -17.32 16.38
CA GLU A 275 7.59 -17.41 15.55
C GLU A 275 6.84 -18.74 15.78
N GLY A 276 5.51 -18.70 15.73
CA GLY A 276 4.62 -19.82 16.10
C GLY A 276 4.33 -19.91 17.60
N VAL A 277 5.23 -19.38 18.45
CA VAL A 277 5.09 -19.41 19.92
C VAL A 277 4.72 -18.03 20.47
N ASP A 278 5.59 -17.04 20.24
CA ASP A 278 5.42 -15.68 20.77
C ASP A 278 4.65 -14.78 19.78
N PHE A 279 4.79 -15.04 18.48
CA PHE A 279 4.08 -14.32 17.42
C PHE A 279 3.88 -15.16 16.16
N ARG A 280 3.02 -14.75 15.23
CA ARG A 280 2.93 -15.34 13.87
C ARG A 280 2.87 -14.23 12.85
N THR A 281 3.71 -14.25 11.82
CA THR A 281 3.66 -13.21 10.78
C THR A 281 2.35 -13.32 9.98
N GLY A 282 1.65 -12.21 9.76
CA GLY A 282 0.48 -12.15 8.87
C GLY A 282 0.88 -11.70 7.47
N THR A 283 -0.06 -11.72 6.51
CA THR A 283 0.15 -11.26 5.13
C THR A 283 0.41 -9.75 5.01
N GLU A 284 0.05 -8.97 6.02
CA GLU A 284 0.50 -7.59 6.17
C GLU A 284 1.77 -7.60 7.03
N ASN A 285 2.87 -7.01 6.52
CA ASN A 285 4.22 -7.05 7.11
C ASN A 285 4.32 -6.59 8.59
N TRP A 286 3.25 -6.01 9.15
CA TRP A 286 3.19 -5.56 10.55
C TRP A 286 1.99 -6.09 11.34
N LYS A 287 1.04 -6.84 10.75
CA LYS A 287 -0.08 -7.48 11.50
C LYS A 287 0.18 -8.96 11.71
N PRO A 288 0.98 -9.35 12.73
CA PRO A 288 1.00 -10.72 13.15
C PRO A 288 -0.40 -11.18 13.60
N ARG A 289 -0.87 -12.34 13.14
CA ARG A 289 -2.16 -12.94 13.54
C ARG A 289 -1.94 -13.85 14.76
N PHE A 290 -2.69 -13.65 15.84
CA PHE A 290 -2.44 -14.36 17.11
C PHE A 290 -3.66 -15.19 17.56
N GLN A 291 -3.39 -16.36 18.17
CA GLN A 291 -4.40 -17.19 18.84
C GLN A 291 -4.94 -16.50 20.09
N GLN A 292 -6.25 -16.65 20.32
CA GLN A 292 -6.90 -16.35 21.60
C GLN A 292 -6.45 -17.33 22.67
#